data_AF-A0C6B3-F1
#
_entry.id   AF-A0C6B3-F1
#
_cell.length_a   1.000
_cell.length_b   1.000
_cell.length_c   1.000
_cell.angle_alpha   90.00
_cell.angle_beta   90.00
_cell.angle_gamma   90.00
#
_symmetry.space_group_name_H-M   'P 1'
#
loop_
_entity.id
_entity.type
_entity.pdbx_description
1 polymer ?
#
loop_
_entity_poly.entity_id
_entity_poly.type
_entity_poly.pdbx_seq_one_letter_code
_entity_poly.pdbx_strand_id
1 'polypeptide(L)'
;MDIQLRYQNDQTVFNGVESYDDLQQEIQLKYPLLINIELTYQDEEGDVIQVSNTSDIIAITDLSKVILQMDAQIDYVKLGELERLEREEDQRQRLLQDRRNLLQYEIKKEMENYEIFNLEKSANESKYNEEIEELMDRCKKLKDTEREPIIDFKIIFQNSNILGLIREKESNLLLMEDKTGFDTKLQSIQREVDDAFGNLLQQRILDHQAKHNNWIEKKCQINKIYQELQILETEKQEQLERLDMILKRSQENMAKMKAQLNQPPSNDDYQFDSFMF
;
A
#
# COMPACT_ATOMS: atom_id res chain seq x y z
N MET A 1 68.40 -17.53 -12.09
CA MET A 1 68.94 -18.62 -11.24
C MET A 1 67.81 -19.11 -10.35
N ASP A 2 67.73 -20.41 -10.05
CA ASP A 2 66.68 -20.93 -9.17
C ASP A 2 67.28 -21.11 -7.77
N ILE A 3 66.68 -20.46 -6.77
CA ILE A 3 67.23 -20.39 -5.41
C ILE A 3 66.28 -21.07 -4.44
N GLN A 4 66.78 -22.04 -3.69
CA GLN A 4 66.02 -22.67 -2.61
C GLN A 4 66.25 -21.91 -1.31
N LEU A 5 65.17 -21.38 -0.73
CA LEU A 5 65.18 -20.66 0.54
C LEU A 5 64.38 -21.44 1.58
N ARG A 6 64.96 -21.62 2.77
CA ARG A 6 64.26 -22.13 3.96
C ARG A 6 64.07 -21.00 4.96
N TYR A 7 62.84 -20.80 5.40
CA TYR A 7 62.50 -19.92 6.51
C TYR A 7 61.66 -20.70 7.51
N GLN A 8 62.17 -20.84 8.75
CA GLN A 8 61.59 -21.73 9.75
C GLN A 8 61.39 -23.16 9.18
N ASN A 9 60.14 -23.63 9.10
CA ASN A 9 59.79 -24.96 8.57
C ASN A 9 59.31 -24.94 7.11
N ASP A 10 59.23 -23.77 6.47
CA ASP A 10 58.81 -23.66 5.06
C ASP A 10 60.04 -23.58 4.14
N GLN A 11 60.01 -24.33 3.03
CA GLN A 11 61.05 -24.31 2.01
C GLN A 11 60.43 -23.91 0.67
N THR A 12 60.93 -22.82 0.11
CA THR A 12 60.40 -22.19 -1.10
C THR A 12 61.48 -22.17 -2.17
N VAL A 13 61.08 -22.38 -3.43
CA VAL A 13 61.96 -22.19 -4.59
C VAL A 13 61.56 -20.91 -5.30
N PHE A 14 62.48 -19.96 -5.39
CA PHE A 14 62.33 -18.74 -6.19
C PHE A 14 63.00 -18.97 -7.54
N ASN A 15 62.21 -19.00 -8.61
CA ASN A 15 62.69 -19.31 -9.94
C ASN A 15 63.07 -18.03 -10.70
N GLY A 16 64.12 -18.11 -11.51
CA GLY A 16 64.46 -17.00 -12.42
C GLY A 16 65.04 -15.74 -11.75
N VAL A 17 65.57 -15.84 -10.53
CA VAL A 17 66.21 -14.73 -9.82
C VAL A 17 67.47 -14.26 -10.57
N GLU A 18 67.55 -12.98 -10.92
CA GLU A 18 68.69 -12.41 -11.67
C GLU A 18 69.74 -11.75 -10.75
N SER A 19 69.32 -11.21 -9.61
CA SER A 19 70.19 -10.54 -8.64
C SER A 19 69.78 -10.77 -7.18
N TYR A 20 70.64 -10.39 -6.23
CA TYR A 20 70.31 -10.40 -4.80
C TYR A 20 69.13 -9.46 -4.47
N ASP A 21 69.05 -8.30 -5.13
CA ASP A 21 67.94 -7.37 -4.94
C ASP A 21 66.62 -7.96 -5.45
N ASP A 22 66.64 -8.71 -6.55
CA ASP A 22 65.46 -9.42 -7.04
C ASP A 22 65.03 -10.52 -6.07
N LEU A 23 65.99 -11.27 -5.50
CA LEU A 23 65.69 -12.26 -4.45
C LEU A 23 65.03 -11.60 -3.24
N GLN A 24 65.55 -10.45 -2.79
CA GLN A 24 64.99 -9.69 -1.69
C GLN A 24 63.57 -9.20 -1.99
N GLN A 25 63.29 -8.72 -3.20
CA GLN A 25 61.95 -8.30 -3.62
C GLN A 25 60.96 -9.48 -3.65
N GLU A 26 61.35 -10.63 -4.20
CA GLU A 26 60.53 -11.84 -4.23
C GLU A 26 60.23 -12.36 -2.80
N ILE A 27 61.22 -12.30 -1.91
CA ILE A 27 61.04 -12.61 -0.48
C ILE A 27 60.05 -11.62 0.17
N GLN A 28 60.17 -10.32 -0.10
CA GLN A 28 59.27 -9.30 0.44
C GLN A 28 57.83 -9.42 -0.10
N LEU A 29 57.66 -9.81 -1.37
CA LEU A 29 56.35 -10.08 -1.95
C LEU A 29 55.67 -11.27 -1.28
N LYS A 30 56.42 -12.35 -1.06
CA LYS A 30 55.89 -13.56 -0.39
C LYS A 30 55.67 -13.35 1.11
N TYR A 31 56.57 -12.62 1.77
CA TYR A 31 56.58 -12.40 3.21
C TYR A 31 56.56 -10.89 3.53
N PRO A 32 55.43 -10.20 3.31
CA PRO A 32 55.35 -8.74 3.39
C PRO A 32 55.53 -8.16 4.80
N LEU A 33 55.58 -9.01 5.83
CA LEU A 33 55.76 -8.65 7.23
C LEU A 33 57.18 -8.88 7.74
N LEU A 34 58.09 -9.42 6.92
CA LEU A 34 59.47 -9.65 7.33
C LEU A 34 60.34 -8.43 7.04
N ILE A 35 61.18 -8.09 8.01
CA ILE A 35 62.19 -7.03 7.96
C ILE A 35 63.52 -7.58 8.46
N ASN A 36 64.63 -6.88 8.16
CA ASN A 36 65.98 -7.30 8.56
C ASN A 36 66.28 -8.75 8.13
N ILE A 37 66.10 -9.02 6.83
CA ILE A 37 66.30 -10.34 6.23
C ILE A 37 67.81 -10.63 6.16
N GLU A 38 68.23 -11.69 6.82
CA GLU A 38 69.58 -12.24 6.76
C GLU A 38 69.55 -13.60 6.07
N LEU A 39 70.36 -13.76 5.02
CA LEU A 39 70.47 -14.99 4.25
C LEU A 39 71.82 -15.64 4.54
N THR A 40 71.81 -16.93 4.88
CA THR A 40 73.02 -17.71 5.13
C THR A 40 72.95 -19.05 4.44
N TYR A 41 74.09 -19.69 4.19
CA TYR A 41 74.13 -21.10 3.80
C TYR A 41 75.33 -21.79 4.42
N GLN A 42 75.31 -23.12 4.46
CA GLN A 42 76.45 -23.92 4.88
C GLN A 42 77.20 -24.42 3.66
N ASP A 43 78.51 -24.19 3.61
CA ASP A 43 79.36 -24.64 2.50
C ASP A 43 79.78 -26.11 2.64
N GLU A 44 80.59 -26.60 1.70
CA GLU A 44 81.08 -27.99 1.68
C GLU A 44 82.04 -28.31 2.85
N GLU A 45 82.66 -27.29 3.45
CA GLU A 45 83.57 -27.41 4.60
C GLU A 45 82.82 -27.34 5.94
N GLY A 46 81.54 -26.99 5.90
CA GLY A 46 80.64 -26.91 7.05
C GLY A 46 80.55 -25.52 7.66
N ASP A 47 81.15 -24.51 7.04
CA ASP A 47 81.14 -23.12 7.51
C ASP A 47 79.85 -22.40 7.08
N VAL A 48 79.34 -21.55 7.96
CA VAL A 48 78.13 -20.74 7.71
C VAL A 48 78.55 -19.44 7.03
N ILE A 49 78.17 -19.29 5.77
CA ILE A 49 78.48 -18.13 4.93
C ILE A 49 77.25 -17.24 4.81
N GLN A 50 77.42 -15.94 5.04
CA GLN A 50 76.38 -14.94 4.83
C GLN A 50 76.32 -14.52 3.36
N VAL A 51 75.09 -14.44 2.83
CA VAL A 51 74.79 -13.94 1.49
C VAL A 51 74.24 -12.54 1.63
N SER A 52 74.97 -11.55 1.11
CA SER A 52 74.63 -10.14 1.26
C SER A 52 74.58 -9.38 -0.06
N ASN A 53 75.07 -9.97 -1.16
CA ASN A 53 75.10 -9.36 -2.48
C ASN A 53 75.04 -10.42 -3.60
N THR A 54 74.87 -9.97 -4.84
CA THR A 54 74.76 -10.84 -6.03
C THR A 54 76.02 -11.68 -6.28
N SER A 55 77.21 -11.17 -5.92
CA SER A 55 78.46 -11.92 -6.07
C SER A 55 78.52 -13.13 -5.13
N ASP A 56 77.98 -12.99 -3.91
CA ASP A 56 77.91 -14.09 -2.94
C ASP A 56 77.00 -15.22 -3.45
N ILE A 57 75.90 -14.88 -4.15
CA ILE A 57 75.02 -15.86 -4.81
C ILE A 57 75.76 -16.56 -5.96
N ILE A 58 76.49 -15.81 -6.78
CA ILE A 58 77.24 -16.34 -7.93
C ILE A 58 78.42 -17.21 -7.48
N ALA A 59 79.01 -16.93 -6.31
CA ALA A 59 80.12 -17.71 -5.75
C ALA A 59 79.73 -19.14 -5.34
N ILE A 60 78.44 -19.43 -5.24
CA ILE A 60 77.93 -20.78 -4.96
C ILE A 60 78.07 -21.65 -6.22
N THR A 61 79.05 -22.55 -6.21
CA THR A 61 79.43 -23.41 -7.35
C THR A 61 78.32 -24.36 -7.82
N ASP A 62 77.42 -24.79 -6.92
CA ASP A 62 76.24 -25.63 -7.26
C ASP A 62 75.01 -25.20 -6.46
N LEU A 63 74.34 -24.14 -6.93
CA LEU A 63 73.11 -23.60 -6.35
C LEU A 63 71.98 -24.64 -6.15
N SER A 64 71.98 -25.73 -6.93
CA SER A 64 70.95 -26.78 -6.83
C SER A 64 71.08 -27.67 -5.57
N LYS A 65 72.28 -27.69 -4.96
CA LYS A 65 72.59 -28.46 -3.76
C LYS A 65 72.60 -27.63 -2.47
N VAL A 66 72.43 -26.31 -2.59
CA VAL A 66 72.47 -25.39 -1.46
C VAL A 66 71.06 -24.90 -1.15
N ILE A 67 70.71 -24.88 0.14
CA ILE A 67 69.48 -24.26 0.65
C ILE A 67 69.93 -23.05 1.47
N LEU A 68 69.56 -21.86 1.02
CA LEU A 68 69.76 -20.64 1.79
C LEU A 68 68.81 -20.66 3.00
N GLN A 69 69.35 -20.52 4.20
CA GLN A 69 68.61 -20.33 5.44
C GLN A 69 68.35 -18.83 5.63
N MET A 70 67.07 -18.45 5.76
CA MET A 70 66.66 -17.08 6.10
C MET A 70 66.39 -16.98 7.59
N ASP A 71 66.96 -15.95 8.21
CA ASP A 71 66.50 -15.41 9.49
C ASP A 71 65.97 -13.98 9.26
N ALA A 72 64.86 -13.64 9.90
CA ALA A 72 64.23 -12.34 9.73
C ALA A 72 63.44 -11.94 10.98
N GLN A 73 63.20 -10.65 11.14
CA GLN A 73 62.33 -10.11 12.19
C GLN A 73 60.95 -9.82 11.62
N ILE A 74 59.92 -10.00 12.46
CA ILE A 74 58.57 -9.56 12.12
C ILE A 74 58.47 -8.05 12.36
N ASP A 75 57.96 -7.32 11.38
CA ASP A 75 57.55 -5.93 11.53
C ASP A 75 56.27 -5.86 12.38
N TYR A 76 56.45 -5.80 13.71
CA TYR A 76 55.35 -5.70 14.66
C TYR A 76 54.57 -4.38 14.51
N VAL A 77 55.15 -3.33 13.92
CA VAL A 77 54.43 -2.08 13.63
C VAL A 77 53.44 -2.32 12.50
N LYS A 78 53.91 -2.88 11.38
CA LYS A 78 53.07 -3.22 10.23
C LYS A 78 52.02 -4.28 10.57
N LEU A 79 52.36 -5.26 11.41
CA LEU A 79 51.40 -6.23 11.93
C LEU A 79 50.29 -5.55 12.75
N GLY A 80 50.65 -4.63 13.65
CA GLY A 80 49.67 -3.85 14.41
C GLY A 80 48.78 -2.95 13.55
N GLU A 81 49.31 -2.38 12.47
CA GLU A 81 48.54 -1.62 11.49
C GLU A 81 47.53 -2.50 10.73
N LEU A 82 47.94 -3.69 10.29
CA LEU A 82 47.05 -4.64 9.61
C LEU A 82 45.93 -5.13 10.53
N GLU A 83 46.25 -5.49 11.78
CA GLU A 83 45.23 -5.90 12.76
C GLU A 83 44.24 -4.78 13.06
N ARG A 84 44.70 -3.52 13.09
CA ARG A 84 43.81 -2.36 13.25
C ARG A 84 42.89 -2.19 12.05
N LEU A 85 43.43 -2.26 10.84
CA LEU A 85 42.67 -2.15 9.58
C LEU A 85 41.63 -3.28 9.47
N GLU A 86 41.97 -4.51 9.85
CA GLU A 86 41.05 -5.64 9.88
C GLU A 86 39.88 -5.37 10.85
N ARG A 87 40.17 -4.88 12.06
CA ARG A 87 39.12 -4.51 13.04
C ARG A 87 38.24 -3.36 12.56
N GLU A 88 38.82 -2.37 11.91
CA GLU A 88 38.09 -1.24 11.33
C GLU A 88 37.16 -1.71 10.19
N GLU A 89 37.63 -2.60 9.32
CA GLU A 89 36.81 -3.19 8.25
C GLU A 89 35.70 -4.10 8.82
N ASP A 90 35.99 -4.91 9.84
CA ASP A 90 34.99 -5.73 10.54
C ASP A 90 33.89 -4.87 11.16
N GLN A 91 34.26 -3.77 11.84
CA GLN A 91 33.29 -2.82 12.38
C GLN A 91 32.45 -2.17 11.28
N ARG A 92 33.10 -1.77 10.19
CA ARG A 92 32.44 -1.21 9.01
C ARG A 92 31.43 -2.19 8.40
N GLN A 93 31.78 -3.47 8.24
CA GLN A 93 30.86 -4.49 7.72
C GLN A 93 29.65 -4.71 8.63
N ARG A 94 29.85 -4.70 9.96
CA ARG A 94 28.75 -4.80 10.94
C ARG A 94 27.78 -3.62 10.84
N LEU A 95 28.29 -2.39 10.81
CA LEU A 95 27.47 -1.18 10.68
C LEU A 95 26.65 -1.18 9.37
N LEU A 96 27.27 -1.60 8.26
CA LEU A 96 26.57 -1.74 6.99
C LEU A 96 25.45 -2.79 7.07
N GLN A 97 25.70 -3.92 7.74
CA GLN A 97 24.70 -4.96 7.93
C GLN A 97 23.53 -4.48 8.79
N ASP A 98 23.80 -3.77 9.89
CA ASP A 98 22.76 -3.21 10.76
C ASP A 98 21.89 -2.18 10.04
N ARG A 99 22.50 -1.29 9.24
CA ARG A 99 21.76 -0.33 8.41
C ARG A 99 20.89 -1.02 7.36
N ARG A 100 21.37 -2.09 6.72
CA ARG A 100 20.57 -2.89 5.79
C ARG A 100 19.40 -3.57 6.49
N ASN A 101 19.63 -4.16 7.66
CA ASN A 101 18.59 -4.80 8.45
C ASN A 101 17.50 -3.79 8.86
N LEU A 102 17.90 -2.58 9.29
CA LEU A 102 16.98 -1.50 9.64
C LEU A 102 16.13 -1.07 8.45
N LEU A 103 16.75 -0.79 7.29
CA LEU A 103 16.03 -0.42 6.07
C LEU A 103 15.07 -1.53 5.60
N GLN A 104 15.47 -2.80 5.70
CA GLN A 104 14.57 -3.92 5.38
C GLN A 104 13.36 -3.98 6.31
N TYR A 105 13.56 -3.72 7.59
CA TYR A 105 12.48 -3.65 8.57
C TYR A 105 11.51 -2.50 8.26
N GLU A 106 12.03 -1.31 7.94
CA GLU A 106 11.21 -0.15 7.55
C GLU A 106 10.41 -0.40 6.28
N ILE A 107 11.02 -1.02 5.26
CA ILE A 107 10.32 -1.43 4.03
C ILE A 107 9.17 -2.39 4.35
N LYS A 108 9.41 -3.38 5.21
CA LYS A 108 8.38 -4.36 5.59
C LYS A 108 7.22 -3.67 6.30
N LYS A 109 7.52 -2.78 7.26
CA LYS A 109 6.51 -2.00 7.99
C LYS A 109 5.69 -1.12 7.04
N GLU A 110 6.34 -0.46 6.08
CA GLU A 110 5.64 0.38 5.11
C GLU A 110 4.75 -0.44 4.15
N MET A 111 5.17 -1.66 3.80
CA MET A 111 4.37 -2.59 3.01
C MET A 111 3.12 -3.05 3.76
N GLU A 112 3.24 -3.36 5.06
CA GLU A 112 2.09 -3.70 5.91
C GLU A 112 1.10 -2.51 6.00
N ASN A 113 1.60 -1.29 6.17
CA ASN A 113 0.75 -0.09 6.15
C ASN A 113 0.04 0.09 4.80
N TYR A 114 0.76 -0.12 3.70
CA TYR A 114 0.19 -0.05 2.35
C TYR A 114 -0.97 -1.05 2.17
N GLU A 115 -0.80 -2.30 2.63
CA GLU A 115 -1.84 -3.32 2.59
C GLU A 115 -3.07 -2.93 3.42
N ILE A 116 -2.87 -2.36 4.62
CA ILE A 116 -3.95 -1.88 5.48
C ILE A 116 -4.75 -0.78 4.77
N PHE A 117 -4.10 0.24 4.22
CA PHE A 117 -4.78 1.33 3.52
C PHE A 117 -5.49 0.85 2.25
N ASN A 118 -4.94 -0.16 1.57
CA ASN A 118 -5.56 -0.72 0.37
C ASN A 118 -6.84 -1.51 0.72
N LEU A 119 -6.80 -2.30 1.80
CA LEU A 119 -7.99 -2.97 2.34
C LEU A 119 -9.05 -1.97 2.81
N GLU A 120 -8.64 -0.90 3.48
CA GLU A 120 -9.52 0.19 3.89
C GLU A 120 -10.20 0.85 2.69
N LYS A 121 -9.46 1.08 1.59
CA LYS A 121 -10.00 1.62 0.34
C LYS A 121 -11.10 0.73 -0.23
N SER A 122 -10.84 -0.57 -0.37
CA SER A 122 -11.83 -1.53 -0.90
C SER A 122 -13.05 -1.66 0.01
N ALA A 123 -12.86 -1.66 1.34
CA ALA A 123 -13.95 -1.71 2.30
C ALA A 123 -14.85 -0.47 2.22
N ASN A 124 -14.25 0.73 2.14
CA ASN A 124 -14.99 1.98 1.99
C ASN A 124 -15.76 2.01 0.66
N GLU A 125 -15.16 1.54 -0.43
CA GLU A 125 -15.82 1.47 -1.73
C GLU A 125 -17.07 0.56 -1.70
N SER A 126 -16.97 -0.63 -1.08
CA SER A 126 -18.13 -1.53 -0.91
C SER A 126 -19.23 -0.86 -0.10
N LYS A 127 -18.87 -0.25 1.04
CA LYS A 127 -19.82 0.42 1.92
C LYS A 127 -20.60 1.53 1.19
N TYR A 128 -19.90 2.42 0.49
CA TYR A 128 -20.56 3.48 -0.27
C TYR A 128 -21.44 2.93 -1.40
N ASN A 129 -21.01 1.87 -2.09
CA ASN A 129 -21.81 1.27 -3.15
C ASN A 129 -23.11 0.65 -2.62
N GLU A 130 -23.05 -0.02 -1.47
CA GLU A 130 -24.23 -0.60 -0.80
C GLU A 130 -25.22 0.50 -0.39
N GLU A 131 -24.74 1.59 0.24
CA GLU A 131 -25.58 2.72 0.64
C GLU A 131 -26.21 3.44 -0.57
N ILE A 132 -25.46 3.63 -1.66
CA ILE A 132 -25.97 4.19 -2.92
C ILE A 132 -27.06 3.29 -3.51
N GLU A 133 -26.85 1.97 -3.53
CA GLU A 133 -27.82 1.01 -4.06
C GLU A 133 -29.13 1.02 -3.26
N GLU A 134 -29.06 1.07 -1.93
CA GLU A 134 -30.23 1.17 -1.06
C GLU A 134 -31.04 2.45 -1.32
N LEU A 135 -30.37 3.60 -1.41
CA LEU A 135 -31.02 4.88 -1.73
C LEU A 135 -31.66 4.86 -3.12
N MET A 136 -31.01 4.26 -4.11
CA MET A 136 -31.54 4.09 -5.46
C MET A 136 -32.76 3.19 -5.50
N ASP A 137 -32.77 2.06 -4.78
CA ASP A 137 -33.93 1.17 -4.67
C ASP A 137 -35.12 1.88 -3.99
N ARG A 138 -34.85 2.64 -2.93
CA ARG A 138 -35.89 3.46 -2.27
C ARG A 138 -36.46 4.52 -3.21
N CYS A 139 -35.61 5.20 -3.99
CA CYS A 139 -36.05 6.17 -4.99
C CYS A 139 -36.93 5.51 -6.06
N LYS A 140 -36.56 4.32 -6.52
CA LYS A 140 -37.33 3.54 -7.49
C LYS A 140 -38.72 3.19 -6.96
N LYS A 141 -38.81 2.65 -5.73
CA LYS A 141 -40.10 2.34 -5.08
C LYS A 141 -41.02 3.56 -4.97
N LEU A 142 -40.46 4.73 -4.66
CA LEU A 142 -41.24 5.98 -4.60
C LEU A 142 -41.73 6.42 -5.99
N LYS A 143 -40.89 6.30 -7.02
CA LYS A 143 -41.28 6.60 -8.41
C LYS A 143 -42.37 5.66 -8.93
N ASP A 144 -42.24 4.38 -8.65
CA ASP A 144 -43.21 3.35 -9.08
C ASP A 144 -44.60 3.60 -8.49
N THR A 145 -44.66 4.26 -7.32
CA THR A 145 -45.90 4.62 -6.65
C THR A 145 -46.27 6.11 -6.77
N GLU A 146 -45.51 6.90 -7.54
CA GLU A 146 -45.67 8.37 -7.61
C GLU A 146 -47.07 8.76 -8.12
N ARG A 147 -47.63 7.98 -9.06
CA ARG A 147 -48.95 8.23 -9.65
C ARG A 147 -49.92 7.10 -9.33
N GLU A 148 -50.46 7.13 -8.12
CA GLU A 148 -51.57 6.25 -7.78
C GLU A 148 -52.82 6.64 -8.59
N PRO A 149 -53.39 5.71 -9.38
CA PRO A 149 -54.54 6.00 -10.22
C PRO A 149 -55.73 6.39 -9.35
N ILE A 150 -56.48 7.41 -9.76
CA ILE A 150 -57.75 7.77 -9.10
C ILE A 150 -58.84 6.85 -9.66
N ILE A 151 -59.61 6.22 -8.77
CA ILE A 151 -60.74 5.36 -9.17
C ILE A 151 -61.65 6.17 -10.10
N ASP A 152 -62.15 5.56 -11.17
CA ASP A 152 -63.04 6.24 -12.10
C ASP A 152 -64.28 6.75 -11.35
N PHE A 153 -64.65 8.02 -11.58
CA PHE A 153 -65.85 8.61 -10.99
C PHE A 153 -67.09 7.79 -11.33
N LYS A 154 -67.15 7.17 -12.52
CA LYS A 154 -68.25 6.28 -12.90
C LYS A 154 -68.41 5.11 -11.93
N ILE A 155 -67.31 4.52 -11.49
CA ILE A 155 -67.32 3.40 -10.53
C ILE A 155 -67.81 3.89 -9.17
N ILE A 156 -67.29 5.02 -8.69
CA ILE A 156 -67.71 5.62 -7.42
C ILE A 156 -69.21 5.96 -7.46
N PHE A 157 -69.66 6.57 -8.56
CA PHE A 157 -71.05 6.91 -8.79
C PHE A 157 -71.95 5.66 -8.79
N GLN A 158 -71.54 4.58 -9.46
CA GLN A 158 -72.28 3.31 -9.45
C GLN A 158 -72.36 2.69 -8.04
N ASN A 159 -71.29 2.80 -7.24
CA ASN A 159 -71.25 2.26 -5.88
C ASN A 159 -72.03 3.09 -4.85
N SER A 160 -72.38 4.34 -5.18
CA SER A 160 -73.01 5.29 -4.25
C SER A 160 -74.47 5.02 -3.91
N ASN A 161 -75.09 4.04 -4.56
CA ASN A 161 -76.52 3.74 -4.45
C ASN A 161 -77.47 4.92 -4.77
N ILE A 162 -76.99 6.04 -5.34
CA ILE A 162 -77.83 7.22 -5.69
C ILE A 162 -78.98 6.81 -6.61
N LEU A 163 -78.74 5.93 -7.60
CA LEU A 163 -79.80 5.43 -8.47
C LEU A 163 -80.81 4.54 -7.73
N GLY A 164 -80.38 3.81 -6.70
CA GLY A 164 -81.26 3.04 -5.84
C GLY A 164 -82.14 3.96 -4.99
N LEU A 165 -81.55 5.01 -4.42
CA LEU A 165 -82.26 6.07 -3.71
C LEU A 165 -83.31 6.73 -4.60
N ILE A 166 -82.96 7.15 -5.82
CA ILE A 166 -83.90 7.78 -6.76
C ILE A 166 -85.09 6.85 -7.04
N ARG A 167 -84.85 5.57 -7.32
CA ARG A 167 -85.91 4.58 -7.61
C ARG A 167 -86.84 4.34 -6.41
N GLU A 168 -86.29 4.27 -5.20
CA GLU A 168 -87.08 4.17 -3.97
C GLU A 168 -88.01 5.38 -3.82
N LYS A 169 -87.48 6.58 -4.05
CA LYS A 169 -88.21 7.84 -3.90
C LYS A 169 -89.26 8.05 -5.00
N GLU A 170 -88.97 7.69 -6.24
CA GLU A 170 -89.95 7.65 -7.34
C GLU A 170 -91.14 6.72 -7.01
N SER A 171 -90.86 5.53 -6.46
CA SER A 171 -91.91 4.58 -6.06
C SER A 171 -92.84 5.15 -4.99
N ASN A 172 -92.32 5.95 -4.06
CA ASN A 172 -93.11 6.63 -3.03
C ASN A 172 -93.98 7.77 -3.58
N LEU A 173 -93.54 8.44 -4.64
CA LEU A 173 -94.30 9.51 -5.30
C LEU A 173 -95.49 8.98 -6.10
N LEU A 174 -95.32 7.82 -6.76
CA LEU A 174 -96.37 7.20 -7.58
C LEU A 174 -97.61 6.77 -6.79
N LEU A 175 -97.51 6.66 -5.46
CA LEU A 175 -98.60 6.25 -4.58
C LEU A 175 -99.41 7.43 -4.01
N MET A 176 -99.09 8.68 -4.40
CA MET A 176 -99.77 9.88 -3.90
C MET A 176 -100.88 10.35 -4.85
N GLU A 177 -102.11 10.43 -4.35
CA GLU A 177 -103.27 10.94 -5.10
C GLU A 177 -103.50 12.46 -4.92
N ASP A 178 -102.97 13.07 -3.85
CA ASP A 178 -103.04 14.51 -3.59
C ASP A 178 -101.91 15.28 -4.32
N LYS A 179 -102.29 16.21 -5.19
CA LYS A 179 -101.38 17.07 -5.94
C LYS A 179 -100.50 17.95 -5.05
N THR A 180 -101.05 18.53 -3.98
CA THR A 180 -100.29 19.40 -3.07
C THR A 180 -99.28 18.61 -2.22
N GLY A 181 -99.67 17.44 -1.73
CA GLY A 181 -98.78 16.48 -1.08
C GLY A 181 -97.69 15.97 -2.02
N PHE A 182 -98.02 15.68 -3.29
CA PHE A 182 -97.08 15.26 -4.32
C PHE A 182 -95.99 16.31 -4.56
N ASP A 183 -96.36 17.56 -4.83
CA ASP A 183 -95.40 18.63 -5.13
C ASP A 183 -94.44 18.87 -3.95
N THR A 184 -94.96 18.83 -2.71
CA THR A 184 -94.14 18.98 -1.50
C THR A 184 -93.16 17.82 -1.34
N LYS A 185 -93.60 16.58 -1.60
CA LYS A 185 -92.76 15.39 -1.50
C LYS A 185 -91.70 15.37 -2.60
N LEU A 186 -92.06 15.78 -3.82
CA LEU A 186 -91.14 15.90 -4.95
C LEU A 186 -90.00 16.88 -4.62
N GLN A 187 -90.31 18.04 -4.05
CA GLN A 187 -89.28 18.99 -3.61
C GLN A 187 -88.37 18.43 -2.50
N SER A 188 -88.92 17.66 -1.56
CA SER A 188 -88.11 16.97 -0.54
C SER A 188 -87.15 15.97 -1.16
N ILE A 189 -87.63 15.18 -2.12
CA ILE A 189 -86.84 14.18 -2.84
C ILE A 189 -85.74 14.84 -3.67
N GLN A 190 -86.05 15.94 -4.37
CA GLN A 190 -85.05 16.71 -5.11
C GLN A 190 -83.92 17.18 -4.19
N ARG A 191 -84.24 17.74 -3.01
CA ARG A 191 -83.21 18.14 -2.03
C ARG A 191 -82.37 16.95 -1.55
N GLU A 192 -83.01 15.82 -1.20
CA GLU A 192 -82.29 14.63 -0.75
C GLU A 192 -81.32 14.08 -1.82
N VAL A 193 -81.73 14.09 -3.08
CA VAL A 193 -80.89 13.68 -4.22
C VAL A 193 -79.75 14.67 -4.44
N ASP A 194 -80.04 15.98 -4.42
CA ASP A 194 -79.03 17.03 -4.54
C ASP A 194 -77.98 16.94 -3.41
N ASP A 195 -78.42 16.70 -2.16
CA ASP A 195 -77.54 16.50 -1.01
C ASP A 195 -76.67 15.24 -1.18
N ALA A 196 -77.23 14.14 -1.68
CA ALA A 196 -76.48 12.91 -1.95
C ALA A 196 -75.41 13.11 -3.04
N PHE A 197 -75.75 13.83 -4.13
CA PHE A 197 -74.79 14.22 -5.16
C PHE A 197 -73.71 15.17 -4.61
N GLY A 198 -74.10 16.16 -3.80
CA GLY A 198 -73.19 17.10 -3.15
C GLY A 198 -72.18 16.38 -2.27
N ASN A 199 -72.62 15.43 -1.45
CA ASN A 199 -71.76 14.59 -0.63
C ASN A 199 -70.79 13.75 -1.47
N LEU A 200 -71.26 13.15 -2.55
CA LEU A 200 -70.43 12.35 -3.45
C LEU A 200 -69.35 13.19 -4.14
N LEU A 201 -69.72 14.38 -4.61
CA LEU A 201 -68.79 15.33 -5.22
C LEU A 201 -67.75 15.80 -4.19
N GLN A 202 -68.18 16.12 -2.97
CA GLN A 202 -67.27 16.54 -1.91
C GLN A 202 -66.27 15.44 -1.55
N GLN A 203 -66.72 14.19 -1.44
CA GLN A 203 -65.83 13.05 -1.23
C GLN A 203 -64.81 12.91 -2.36
N ARG A 204 -65.24 13.09 -3.62
CA ARG A 204 -64.34 13.08 -4.77
C ARG A 204 -63.29 14.17 -4.72
N ILE A 205 -63.66 15.38 -4.30
CA ILE A 205 -62.72 16.51 -4.14
C ILE A 205 -61.67 16.15 -3.08
N LEU A 206 -62.10 15.62 -1.93
CA LEU A 206 -61.21 15.21 -0.85
C LEU A 206 -60.23 14.10 -1.29
N ASP A 207 -60.70 13.09 -2.02
CA ASP A 207 -59.84 12.03 -2.57
C ASP A 207 -58.79 12.57 -3.53
N HIS A 208 -59.19 13.51 -4.40
CA HIS A 208 -58.28 14.16 -5.34
C HIS A 208 -57.22 14.98 -4.61
N GLN A 209 -57.61 15.74 -3.59
CA GLN A 209 -56.71 16.53 -2.77
C GLN A 209 -55.73 15.64 -1.98
N ALA A 210 -56.21 14.56 -1.37
CA ALA A 210 -55.37 13.59 -0.66
C ALA A 210 -54.31 12.97 -1.58
N LYS A 211 -54.70 12.56 -2.79
CA LYS A 211 -53.76 12.00 -3.78
C LYS A 211 -52.78 13.04 -4.30
N HIS A 212 -53.22 14.28 -4.53
CA HIS A 212 -52.34 15.36 -4.92
C HIS A 212 -51.29 15.67 -3.83
N ASN A 213 -51.71 15.70 -2.56
CA ASN A 213 -50.81 15.90 -1.43
C ASN A 213 -49.79 14.76 -1.30
N ASN A 214 -50.25 13.50 -1.43
CA ASN A 214 -49.35 12.32 -1.43
C ASN A 214 -48.34 12.39 -2.58
N TRP A 215 -48.76 12.83 -3.78
CA TRP A 215 -47.85 13.04 -4.91
C TRP A 215 -46.79 14.10 -4.61
N ILE A 216 -47.17 15.25 -4.04
CA ILE A 216 -46.22 16.29 -3.63
C ILE A 216 -45.24 15.75 -2.58
N GLU A 217 -45.73 14.99 -1.60
CA GLU A 217 -44.90 14.39 -0.56
C GLU A 217 -43.87 13.41 -1.15
N LYS A 218 -44.30 12.48 -2.01
CA LYS A 218 -43.40 11.54 -2.71
C LYS A 218 -42.36 12.28 -3.55
N LYS A 219 -42.75 13.34 -4.26
CA LYS A 219 -41.82 14.18 -5.02
C LYS A 219 -40.78 14.86 -4.11
N CYS A 220 -41.20 15.35 -2.95
CA CYS A 220 -40.28 15.91 -1.95
C CYS A 220 -39.32 14.85 -1.40
N GLN A 221 -39.81 13.65 -1.09
CA GLN A 221 -38.98 12.54 -0.62
C GLN A 221 -37.95 12.11 -1.67
N ILE A 222 -38.34 12.01 -2.95
CA ILE A 222 -37.42 11.71 -4.06
C ILE A 222 -36.32 12.77 -4.15
N ASN A 223 -36.68 14.05 -4.07
CA ASN A 223 -35.68 15.13 -4.09
C ASN A 223 -34.70 15.05 -2.91
N LYS A 224 -35.16 14.68 -1.71
CA LYS A 224 -34.29 14.46 -0.56
C LYS A 224 -33.31 13.32 -0.81
N ILE A 225 -33.79 12.18 -1.34
CA ILE A 225 -32.91 11.05 -1.70
C ILE A 225 -31.87 11.48 -2.74
N TYR A 226 -32.23 12.31 -3.73
CA TYR A 226 -31.24 12.82 -4.68
C TYR A 226 -30.18 13.72 -4.05
N GLN A 227 -30.55 14.53 -3.05
CA GLN A 227 -29.58 15.33 -2.29
C GLN A 227 -28.67 14.43 -1.46
N GLU A 228 -29.23 13.42 -0.79
CA GLU A 228 -28.46 12.42 -0.02
C GLU A 228 -27.46 11.67 -0.92
N LEU A 229 -27.89 11.22 -2.10
CA LEU A 229 -27.01 10.58 -3.10
C LEU A 229 -25.86 11.51 -3.53
N GLN A 230 -26.15 12.79 -3.79
CA GLN A 230 -25.13 13.75 -4.20
C GLN A 230 -24.08 14.01 -3.11
N ILE A 231 -24.52 14.10 -1.85
CA ILE A 231 -23.62 14.23 -0.70
C ILE A 231 -22.75 12.97 -0.58
N LEU A 232 -23.37 11.79 -0.60
CA LEU A 232 -22.69 10.52 -0.44
C LEU A 232 -21.66 10.26 -1.54
N GLU A 233 -21.96 10.63 -2.78
CA GLU A 233 -21.02 10.51 -3.91
C GLU A 233 -19.83 11.47 -3.77
N THR A 234 -20.06 12.66 -3.22
CA THR A 234 -18.99 13.62 -2.91
C THR A 234 -18.09 13.08 -1.80
N GLU A 235 -18.68 12.60 -0.70
CA GLU A 235 -17.94 12.00 0.43
C GLU A 235 -17.13 10.77 -0.01
N LYS A 236 -17.73 9.90 -0.83
CA LYS A 236 -17.06 8.76 -1.46
C LYS A 236 -15.84 9.22 -2.24
N GLN A 237 -15.99 10.22 -3.11
CA GLN A 237 -14.90 10.72 -3.94
C GLN A 237 -13.76 11.28 -3.08
N GLU A 238 -14.06 12.15 -2.10
CA GLU A 238 -13.06 12.76 -1.23
C GLU A 238 -12.29 11.70 -0.40
N GLN A 239 -12.99 10.71 0.14
CA GLN A 239 -12.37 9.66 0.95
C GLN A 239 -11.48 8.73 0.12
N LEU A 240 -11.93 8.33 -1.08
CA LEU A 240 -11.14 7.48 -1.97
C LEU A 240 -9.92 8.22 -2.52
N GLU A 241 -10.05 9.49 -2.89
CA GLU A 241 -8.93 10.33 -3.32
C GLU A 241 -7.88 10.50 -2.22
N ARG A 242 -8.33 10.71 -0.97
CA ARG A 242 -7.43 10.76 0.18
C ARG A 242 -6.64 9.46 0.36
N LEU A 243 -7.30 8.32 0.29
CA LEU A 243 -6.64 7.02 0.40
C LEU A 243 -5.67 6.77 -0.76
N ASP A 244 -6.03 7.16 -1.98
CA ASP A 244 -5.13 7.06 -3.14
C ASP A 244 -3.87 7.90 -2.98
N MET A 245 -3.97 9.11 -2.43
CA MET A 245 -2.79 9.92 -2.12
C MET A 245 -1.89 9.25 -1.08
N ILE A 246 -2.46 8.64 -0.04
CA ILE A 246 -1.69 7.93 0.99
C ILE A 246 -0.98 6.72 0.39
N LEU A 247 -1.71 5.90 -0.38
CA LEU A 247 -1.18 4.72 -1.06
C LEU A 247 -0.03 5.09 -2.02
N LYS A 248 -0.20 6.15 -2.81
CA LYS A 248 0.84 6.64 -3.72
C LYS A 248 2.09 7.09 -2.96
N ARG A 249 1.93 7.86 -1.87
CA ARG A 249 3.05 8.29 -1.03
C ARG A 249 3.78 7.09 -0.42
N SER A 250 3.05 6.08 0.04
CA SER A 250 3.63 4.86 0.60
C SER A 250 4.42 4.07 -0.45
N GLN A 251 3.89 3.93 -1.68
CA GLN A 251 4.62 3.34 -2.81
C GLN A 251 5.91 4.10 -3.13
N GLU A 252 5.87 5.43 -3.17
CA GLU A 252 7.05 6.28 -3.41
C GLU A 252 8.10 6.11 -2.30
N ASN A 253 7.67 6.06 -1.04
CA ASN A 253 8.56 5.82 0.11
C ASN A 253 9.23 4.45 0.04
N MET A 254 8.46 3.40 -0.24
CA MET A 254 9.01 2.05 -0.44
C MET A 254 10.00 2.01 -1.60
N ALA A 255 9.69 2.66 -2.72
CA ALA A 255 10.59 2.73 -3.86
C ALA A 255 11.92 3.43 -3.51
N LYS A 256 11.86 4.53 -2.75
CA LYS A 256 13.07 5.23 -2.25
C LYS A 256 13.91 4.35 -1.33
N MET A 257 13.29 3.68 -0.36
CA MET A 257 14.00 2.79 0.57
C MET A 257 14.62 1.58 -0.16
N LYS A 258 13.90 0.98 -1.13
CA LYS A 258 14.44 -0.09 -1.98
C LYS A 258 15.61 0.39 -2.85
N ALA A 259 15.55 1.61 -3.37
CA ALA A 259 16.64 2.20 -4.13
C ALA A 259 17.89 2.41 -3.24
N GLN A 260 17.72 2.89 -2.02
CA GLN A 260 18.81 3.01 -1.04
C GLN A 260 19.45 1.66 -0.71
N LEU A 261 18.64 0.59 -0.62
CA LEU A 261 19.15 -0.76 -0.35
C LEU A 261 20.03 -1.33 -1.48
N ASN A 262 19.81 -0.86 -2.71
CA ASN A 262 20.53 -1.30 -3.91
C ASN A 262 21.72 -0.40 -4.26
N GLN A 263 21.93 0.70 -3.54
CA GLN A 263 23.12 1.53 -3.75
C GLN A 263 24.35 0.84 -3.16
N PRO A 264 25.49 0.82 -3.89
CA PRO A 264 26.74 0.38 -3.32
C PRO A 264 27.09 1.28 -2.12
N PRO A 265 27.67 0.73 -1.04
CA PRO A 265 28.03 1.52 0.13
C PRO A 265 29.01 2.62 -0.29
N SER A 266 28.63 3.88 -0.09
CA SER A 266 29.47 5.02 -0.40
C SER A 266 30.45 5.28 0.76
N ASN A 267 31.61 5.88 0.45
CA ASN A 267 32.56 6.29 1.49
C ASN A 267 32.09 7.54 2.29
N ASP A 268 30.95 8.14 1.94
CA ASP A 268 30.40 9.31 2.63
C ASP A 268 29.31 8.97 3.66
N ASP A 269 28.85 7.72 3.67
CA ASP A 269 27.84 7.21 4.62
C ASP A 269 28.34 7.09 6.07
N TYR A 270 29.63 7.38 6.31
CA TYR A 270 30.32 7.21 7.60
C TYR A 270 30.32 8.46 8.50
N GLN A 271 29.78 9.60 8.04
CA GLN A 271 29.75 10.82 8.86
C GLN A 271 28.55 10.92 9.82
N PHE A 272 27.58 9.99 9.76
CA PHE A 272 26.31 10.18 10.47
C PHE A 272 26.32 9.85 11.97
N ASP A 273 27.35 9.17 12.51
CA ASP A 273 27.37 8.71 13.91
C ASP A 273 28.53 9.24 14.79
N SER A 274 29.19 10.34 14.41
CA SER A 274 30.14 11.01 15.33
C SER A 274 29.49 11.99 16.32
N PHE A 275 28.15 12.05 16.41
CA PHE A 275 27.40 13.01 17.23
C PHE A 275 26.30 12.39 18.10
N MET A 276 26.50 11.19 18.64
CA MET A 276 25.58 10.58 19.60
C MET A 276 26.32 9.86 20.74
N PHE A 277 27.30 10.53 21.39
CA PHE A 277 27.75 10.21 22.76
C PHE A 277 28.23 11.47 23.46
#